data_AF-A0A8H3V1Q7-F1
#
_entry.id   AF-A0A8H3V1Q7-F1
#
_cell.length_a   1.000
_cell.length_b   1.000
_cell.length_c   1.000
_cell.angle_alpha   90.00
_cell.angle_beta   90.00
_cell.angle_gamma   90.00
#
_symmetry.space_group_name_H-M   'P 1'
#
loop_
_entity.id
_entity.type
_entity.pdbx_description
1 polymer ?
#
loop_
_entity_poly.entity_id
_entity_poly.type
_entity_poly.pdbx_seq_one_letter_code
_entity_poly.pdbx_strand_id
1 'polypeptide(L)'
;MSQRNCYLQVTLELGSLHEKLTPDVVKAAASEVKEGVSISLNWPIGAIQAPGFGRKGLVHKVISFADSPLDFHGFDDEIEFNTQCSSQWDSLCHFNHQPTGTTYNGHKPKVEELVQEFGNEDKTKSFPTLNHWHERGGLVGRGVLIDYKAWADRQGIKYNPFDAHRITTKELEAVAKEEGVEFKQGDIILVRSGFTEALETMNAQQQAEALSSHRTCGVEGTQESAAWFWNKHFAAVAGDAIAFEAIPPIVDGKESSIADLVLHQYFLSLFGLPIGELWDLKALSEKCAAIYKRPAKAIKAAAPRAGTPVAAAPALEVEEAMLADEELNLLAEEARLLDAEEPVAVALRWC
;
A
#
# COMPACT_ATOMS: atom_id res chain seq x y z
N MET A 1 38.23 32.94 -13.69
CA MET A 1 37.60 32.03 -12.71
C MET A 1 36.72 31.07 -13.51
N SER A 2 37.18 29.82 -13.65
CA SER A 2 36.51 28.79 -14.44
C SER A 2 35.22 28.36 -13.72
N GLN A 3 34.08 28.60 -14.33
CA GLN A 3 32.84 27.92 -13.98
C GLN A 3 33.03 26.44 -14.33
N ARG A 4 33.24 25.61 -13.31
CA ARG A 4 33.08 24.16 -13.44
C ARG A 4 31.57 23.90 -13.51
N ASN A 5 31.05 23.76 -14.73
CA ASN A 5 29.75 23.13 -14.94
C ASN A 5 29.91 21.65 -14.57
N CYS A 6 29.69 21.33 -13.29
CA CYS A 6 29.38 19.97 -12.86
C CYS A 6 27.96 19.68 -13.32
N TYR A 7 27.82 19.07 -14.50
CA TYR A 7 26.62 18.30 -14.80
C TYR A 7 26.56 17.16 -13.77
N LEU A 8 25.66 17.28 -12.78
CA LEU A 8 25.30 16.18 -11.91
C LEU A 8 24.68 15.08 -12.79
N GLN A 9 25.46 14.03 -13.07
CA GLN A 9 24.94 12.71 -13.49
C GLN A 9 24.33 11.98 -12.28
N VAL A 10 23.80 12.74 -11.32
CA VAL A 10 23.40 12.26 -10.01
C VAL A 10 21.87 12.25 -10.05
N THR A 11 21.29 11.12 -9.65
CA THR A 11 19.89 10.88 -9.28
C THR A 11 18.81 10.60 -10.34
N LEU A 12 19.13 10.43 -11.63
CA LEU A 12 18.12 9.95 -12.61
C LEU A 12 17.56 8.55 -12.26
N GLU A 13 18.37 7.65 -11.73
CA GLU A 13 17.97 6.26 -11.46
C GLU A 13 17.03 6.07 -10.26
N LEU A 14 16.64 7.16 -9.58
CA LEU A 14 15.63 7.14 -8.51
C LEU A 14 14.21 7.43 -9.00
N GLY A 15 14.04 7.74 -10.29
CA GLY A 15 12.74 8.04 -10.90
C GLY A 15 11.99 9.17 -10.19
N SER A 16 10.68 8.99 -10.00
CA SER A 16 9.78 9.98 -9.39
C SER A 16 10.20 10.39 -7.97
N LEU A 17 10.93 9.54 -7.23
CA LEU A 17 11.36 9.88 -5.87
C LEU A 17 12.32 11.06 -5.84
N HIS A 18 13.22 11.17 -6.81
CA HIS A 18 14.16 12.29 -6.86
C HIS A 18 13.46 13.59 -7.28
N GLU A 19 12.57 13.50 -8.27
CA GLU A 19 11.91 14.68 -8.83
C GLU A 19 10.79 15.21 -7.93
N LYS A 20 10.08 14.33 -7.21
CA LYS A 20 8.85 14.68 -6.49
C LYS A 20 9.04 14.82 -4.99
N LEU A 21 9.95 14.05 -4.37
CA LEU A 21 10.28 14.21 -2.95
C LEU A 21 11.45 15.19 -2.80
N THR A 22 11.21 16.48 -3.03
CA THR A 22 12.22 17.51 -2.75
C THR A 22 12.40 17.71 -1.24
N PRO A 23 13.51 18.31 -0.75
CA PRO A 23 13.68 18.60 0.67
C PRO A 23 12.50 19.38 1.28
N ASP A 24 11.89 20.30 0.52
CA ASP A 24 10.75 21.09 0.97
C ASP A 24 9.47 20.23 1.09
N VAL A 25 9.24 19.30 0.15
CA VAL A 25 8.13 18.34 0.23
C VAL A 25 8.29 17.41 1.44
N VAL A 26 9.49 16.87 1.66
CA VAL A 26 9.80 16.04 2.83
C VAL A 26 9.59 16.82 4.12
N LYS A 27 10.06 18.07 4.19
CA LYS A 27 9.88 18.94 5.34
C LYS A 27 8.41 19.26 5.58
N ALA A 28 7.62 19.49 4.54
CA ALA A 28 6.19 19.74 4.65
C ALA A 28 5.44 18.51 5.18
N ALA A 29 5.82 17.30 4.77
CA ALA A 29 5.25 16.04 5.28
C ALA A 29 5.40 15.90 6.80
N ALA A 30 6.50 16.41 7.39
CA ALA A 30 6.71 16.38 8.84
C ALA A 30 5.63 17.18 9.60
N SER A 31 4.98 18.16 8.96
CA SER A 31 3.90 18.93 9.57
C SER A 31 2.60 18.13 9.73
N GLU A 32 2.45 17.00 9.04
CA GLU A 32 1.32 16.07 9.19
C GLU A 32 1.42 15.24 10.49
N VAL A 33 2.59 15.24 11.17
CA VAL A 33 2.74 14.54 12.45
C VAL A 33 2.11 15.36 13.58
N LYS A 34 0.84 15.07 13.91
CA LYS A 34 0.10 15.70 15.01
C LYS A 34 0.00 14.82 16.24
N GLU A 35 -0.38 13.56 16.03
CA GLU A 35 -0.75 12.62 17.09
C GLU A 35 0.43 11.94 17.77
N GLY A 36 1.63 11.97 17.16
CA GLY A 36 2.81 11.26 17.66
C GLY A 36 2.66 9.73 17.64
N VAL A 37 1.69 9.19 16.88
CA VAL A 37 1.44 7.75 16.76
C VAL A 37 2.21 7.19 15.57
N SER A 38 2.88 6.06 15.79
CA SER A 38 3.56 5.29 14.74
C SER A 38 2.81 3.98 14.51
N ILE A 39 2.55 3.66 13.23
CA ILE A 39 1.89 2.44 12.79
C ILE A 39 2.83 1.78 11.78
N SER A 40 3.17 0.51 12.00
CA SER A 40 3.91 -0.26 11.01
C SER A 40 2.95 -0.68 9.90
N LEU A 41 3.40 -0.52 8.65
CA LEU A 41 2.65 -0.94 7.46
C LEU A 41 3.22 -2.25 6.89
N ASN A 42 4.18 -2.85 7.58
CA ASN A 42 4.74 -4.14 7.23
C ASN A 42 3.80 -5.26 7.66
N TRP A 43 3.43 -6.06 6.69
CA TRP A 43 2.78 -7.34 6.88
C TRP A 43 3.82 -8.42 7.20
N PRO A 44 3.51 -9.44 8.02
CA PRO A 44 4.49 -10.45 8.39
C PRO A 44 5.07 -11.18 7.18
N ILE A 45 6.39 -11.40 7.16
CA ILE A 45 7.09 -12.03 6.02
C ILE A 45 6.54 -13.44 5.73
N GLY A 46 6.15 -14.18 6.77
CA GLY A 46 5.56 -15.51 6.69
C GLY A 46 4.02 -15.54 6.63
N ALA A 47 3.35 -14.42 6.38
CA ALA A 47 1.88 -14.35 6.42
C ALA A 47 1.20 -15.16 5.31
N ILE A 48 1.88 -15.37 4.17
CA ILE A 48 1.44 -16.29 3.11
C ILE A 48 2.31 -17.54 3.15
N GLN A 49 1.68 -18.69 3.42
CA GLN A 49 2.40 -19.96 3.48
C GLN A 49 3.02 -20.36 2.13
N ALA A 50 2.28 -20.14 1.04
CA ALA A 50 2.70 -20.45 -0.32
C ALA A 50 2.50 -19.20 -1.20
N PRO A 51 3.54 -18.33 -1.32
CA PRO A 51 3.46 -17.14 -2.15
C PRO A 51 3.11 -17.46 -3.60
N GLY A 52 2.38 -16.55 -4.25
CA GLY A 52 1.97 -16.69 -5.64
C GLY A 52 3.15 -16.72 -6.63
N PHE A 53 2.86 -17.03 -7.90
CA PHE A 53 3.82 -16.99 -9.02
C PHE A 53 5.06 -17.90 -8.84
N GLY A 54 4.93 -18.98 -8.06
CA GLY A 54 6.03 -19.91 -7.79
C GLY A 54 7.14 -19.31 -6.92
N ARG A 55 6.88 -18.19 -6.24
CA ARG A 55 7.83 -17.52 -5.36
C ARG A 55 8.11 -18.37 -4.12
N LYS A 56 9.36 -18.33 -3.65
CA LYS A 56 9.79 -19.03 -2.44
C LYS A 56 9.21 -18.34 -1.18
N GLY A 57 8.53 -19.10 -0.34
CA GLY A 57 8.09 -18.66 0.99
C GLY A 57 9.24 -18.54 2.00
N LEU A 58 8.92 -18.03 3.19
CA LEU A 58 9.88 -17.85 4.26
C LEU A 58 10.41 -19.18 4.80
N VAL A 59 11.74 -19.33 4.78
CA VAL A 59 12.48 -20.28 5.59
C VAL A 59 13.21 -19.49 6.66
N HIS A 60 12.93 -19.79 7.93
CA HIS A 60 13.55 -19.15 9.09
C HIS A 60 14.24 -20.20 9.95
N LYS A 61 15.56 -20.09 10.08
CA LYS A 61 16.38 -20.99 10.88
C LYS A 61 17.01 -20.20 12.02
N VAL A 62 16.58 -20.49 13.24
CA VAL A 62 17.13 -19.88 14.45
C VAL A 62 18.35 -20.68 14.91
N ILE A 63 19.44 -19.97 15.21
CA ILE A 63 20.71 -20.48 15.71
C ILE A 63 20.81 -20.08 17.18
N SER A 64 20.95 -21.08 18.05
CA SER A 64 21.14 -20.87 19.49
C SER A 64 22.63 -20.88 19.82
N PHE A 65 23.11 -19.85 20.51
CA PHE A 65 24.50 -19.78 20.95
C PHE A 65 24.84 -20.82 22.02
N ALA A 66 23.86 -21.21 22.83
CA ALA A 66 23.98 -22.28 23.82
C ALA A 66 24.20 -23.66 23.17
N ASP A 67 23.69 -23.84 21.95
CA ASP A 67 23.89 -25.08 21.17
C ASP A 67 25.14 -25.01 20.27
N SER A 68 25.93 -23.94 20.38
CA SER A 68 27.16 -23.71 19.62
C SER A 68 28.40 -23.77 20.52
N PRO A 69 29.63 -23.80 19.96
CA PRO A 69 30.85 -23.72 20.74
C PRO A 69 31.01 -22.44 21.59
N LEU A 70 30.13 -21.45 21.41
CA LEU A 70 30.11 -20.24 22.23
C LEU A 70 29.58 -20.47 23.66
N ASP A 71 28.61 -21.38 23.84
CA ASP A 71 27.99 -21.76 25.13
C ASP A 71 27.59 -20.57 26.02
N PHE A 72 26.88 -19.60 25.43
CA PHE A 72 26.23 -18.52 26.18
C PHE A 72 24.82 -18.23 25.66
N HIS A 73 24.04 -17.46 26.40
CA HIS A 73 22.66 -17.16 26.03
C HIS A 73 22.59 -16.11 24.92
N GLY A 74 22.06 -16.51 23.76
CA GLY A 74 21.73 -15.62 22.66
C GLY A 74 21.25 -16.41 21.45
N PHE A 75 20.67 -15.70 20.50
CA PHE A 75 20.15 -16.26 19.26
C PHE A 75 20.58 -15.39 18.08
N ASP A 76 20.99 -16.05 17.01
CA ASP A 76 21.07 -15.48 15.66
C ASP A 76 20.06 -16.21 14.76
N ASP A 77 19.85 -15.73 13.55
CA ASP A 77 19.03 -16.42 12.56
C ASP A 77 19.54 -16.31 11.13
N GLU A 78 19.12 -17.28 10.31
CA GLU A 78 19.26 -17.30 8.86
C GLU A 78 17.86 -17.24 8.26
N ILE A 79 17.68 -16.36 7.27
CA ILE A 79 16.42 -16.20 6.54
C ILE A 79 16.62 -16.41 5.05
N GLU A 80 15.70 -17.13 4.44
CA GLU A 80 15.66 -17.31 2.98
C GLU A 80 14.21 -17.15 2.50
N PHE A 81 13.98 -16.22 1.60
CA PHE A 81 12.66 -15.92 1.05
C PHE A 81 12.80 -15.21 -0.29
N ASN A 82 11.74 -15.21 -1.09
CA ASN A 82 11.67 -14.35 -2.26
C ASN A 82 11.29 -12.92 -1.85
N THR A 83 12.00 -11.91 -2.33
CA THR A 83 11.81 -10.50 -1.93
C THR A 83 10.44 -9.93 -2.33
N GLN A 84 9.65 -10.66 -3.12
CA GLN A 84 8.30 -10.31 -3.51
C GLN A 84 7.21 -11.14 -2.79
N CYS A 85 7.49 -11.71 -1.60
CA CYS A 85 6.56 -12.61 -0.90
C CYS A 85 5.70 -11.99 0.21
N SER A 86 5.99 -10.75 0.63
CA SER A 86 5.26 -10.01 1.68
C SER A 86 5.35 -8.50 1.40
N SER A 87 5.14 -7.61 2.38
CA SER A 87 5.24 -6.17 2.13
C SER A 87 6.55 -5.80 1.47
N GLN A 88 6.45 -5.17 0.30
CA GLN A 88 7.60 -4.92 -0.56
C GLN A 88 7.51 -3.55 -1.23
N TRP A 89 8.65 -3.16 -1.80
CA TRP A 89 8.74 -2.19 -2.88
C TRP A 89 9.27 -2.91 -4.12
N ASP A 90 8.72 -2.57 -5.26
CA ASP A 90 9.20 -2.99 -6.56
C ASP A 90 10.24 -2.01 -7.06
N SER A 91 11.39 -2.57 -7.42
CA SER A 91 12.45 -1.86 -8.13
C SER A 91 11.95 -1.40 -9.50
N LEU A 92 12.51 -0.32 -10.05
CA LEU A 92 12.24 0.07 -11.43
C LEU A 92 12.81 -0.94 -12.44
N CYS A 93 13.61 -1.90 -11.98
CA CYS A 93 14.03 -3.09 -12.72
C CYS A 93 13.09 -4.30 -12.56
N HIS A 94 12.02 -4.21 -11.77
CA HIS A 94 11.18 -5.38 -11.45
C HIS A 94 10.33 -5.84 -12.65
N PHE A 95 9.68 -4.89 -13.34
CA PHE A 95 8.79 -5.18 -14.47
C PHE A 95 9.15 -4.32 -15.67
N ASN A 96 9.62 -4.97 -16.73
CA ASN A 96 10.09 -4.29 -17.94
C ASN A 96 8.92 -3.87 -18.83
N HIS A 97 9.13 -2.86 -19.67
CA HIS A 97 8.26 -2.60 -20.81
C HIS A 97 8.37 -3.77 -21.79
N GLN A 98 7.31 -4.57 -21.90
CA GLN A 98 7.37 -5.87 -22.57
C GLN A 98 7.75 -5.77 -24.05
N PRO A 99 7.24 -4.80 -24.84
CA PRO A 99 7.60 -4.69 -26.26
C PRO A 99 9.10 -4.42 -26.52
N THR A 100 9.79 -3.70 -25.62
CA THR A 100 11.20 -3.32 -25.81
C THR A 100 12.15 -4.15 -24.94
N GLY A 101 11.66 -4.78 -23.88
CA GLY A 101 12.45 -5.44 -22.85
C GLY A 101 13.30 -4.49 -22.01
N THR A 102 13.01 -3.18 -22.03
CA THR A 102 13.76 -2.18 -21.27
C THR A 102 13.09 -1.85 -19.95
N THR A 103 13.91 -1.56 -18.93
CA THR A 103 13.47 -0.94 -17.67
C THR A 103 13.45 0.58 -17.82
N TYR A 104 13.24 1.29 -16.70
CA TYR A 104 13.36 2.75 -16.63
C TYR A 104 14.66 3.27 -17.24
N ASN A 105 14.60 4.46 -17.84
CA ASN A 105 15.69 5.09 -18.62
C ASN A 105 16.25 4.24 -19.79
N GLY A 106 15.54 3.20 -20.22
CA GLY A 106 15.95 2.39 -21.38
C GLY A 106 17.00 1.32 -21.06
N HIS A 107 17.29 1.06 -19.79
CA HIS A 107 18.26 0.05 -19.38
C HIS A 107 17.78 -1.37 -19.72
N LYS A 108 18.72 -2.31 -19.85
CA LYS A 108 18.47 -3.74 -20.08
C LYS A 108 19.45 -4.58 -19.24
N PRO A 109 19.34 -4.53 -17.90
CA PRO A 109 20.26 -5.26 -17.04
C PRO A 109 20.15 -6.76 -17.28
N LYS A 110 21.28 -7.46 -17.25
CA LYS A 110 21.34 -8.93 -17.17
C LYS A 110 21.39 -9.37 -15.71
N VAL A 111 21.08 -10.65 -15.49
CA VAL A 111 21.07 -11.24 -14.14
C VAL A 111 22.41 -11.03 -13.44
N GLU A 112 23.52 -11.28 -14.14
CA GLU A 112 24.87 -11.20 -13.58
C GLU A 112 25.25 -9.76 -13.20
N GLU A 113 24.63 -8.76 -13.84
CA GLU A 113 24.85 -7.34 -13.56
C GLU A 113 24.03 -6.83 -12.36
N LEU A 114 23.01 -7.59 -11.94
CA LEU A 114 22.17 -7.27 -10.78
C LEU A 114 22.66 -7.97 -9.49
N VAL A 115 23.57 -8.95 -9.61
CA VAL A 115 24.16 -9.63 -8.46
C VAL A 115 25.25 -8.75 -7.85
N GLN A 116 25.06 -8.36 -6.59
CA GLN A 116 26.01 -7.54 -5.83
C GLN A 116 26.61 -8.36 -4.69
N GLU A 117 27.72 -9.05 -4.95
CA GLU A 117 28.48 -9.76 -3.92
C GLU A 117 29.31 -8.81 -3.05
N PHE A 118 29.83 -9.31 -1.93
CA PHE A 118 30.67 -8.53 -1.03
C PHE A 118 31.83 -7.83 -1.76
N GLY A 119 31.90 -6.51 -1.65
CA GLY A 119 32.93 -5.68 -2.27
C GLY A 119 32.65 -5.26 -3.72
N ASN A 120 31.59 -5.80 -4.33
CA ASN A 120 31.15 -5.50 -5.69
C ASN A 120 29.80 -4.75 -5.71
N GLU A 121 29.48 -4.02 -4.66
CA GLU A 121 28.29 -3.17 -4.60
C GLU A 121 28.29 -2.10 -5.72
N ASP A 122 27.11 -1.80 -6.28
CA ASP A 122 26.97 -0.79 -7.33
C ASP A 122 27.10 0.63 -6.76
N LYS A 123 28.35 1.12 -6.72
CA LYS A 123 28.70 2.49 -6.28
C LYS A 123 28.37 3.55 -7.32
N THR A 124 28.23 3.14 -8.57
CA THR A 124 28.04 4.03 -9.72
C THR A 124 26.58 4.35 -9.97
N LYS A 125 25.68 3.55 -9.39
CA LYS A 125 24.24 3.61 -9.64
C LYS A 125 23.92 3.39 -11.11
N SER A 126 24.44 2.29 -11.66
CA SER A 126 24.35 2.00 -13.09
C SER A 126 22.93 1.62 -13.53
N PHE A 127 22.13 1.05 -12.62
CA PHE A 127 20.76 0.59 -12.90
C PHE A 127 19.78 1.13 -11.86
N PRO A 128 18.49 1.25 -12.17
CA PRO A 128 17.52 1.85 -11.26
C PRO A 128 17.02 0.85 -10.20
N THR A 129 17.95 0.38 -9.36
CA THR A 129 17.72 -0.62 -8.30
C THR A 129 17.46 0.04 -6.94
N LEU A 130 16.68 -0.62 -6.09
CA LEU A 130 16.22 -0.08 -4.80
C LEU A 130 17.33 0.27 -3.80
N ASN A 131 18.49 -0.40 -3.87
CA ASN A 131 19.61 -0.15 -2.95
C ASN A 131 20.06 1.32 -2.96
N HIS A 132 19.83 2.06 -4.04
CA HIS A 132 20.21 3.47 -4.14
C HIS A 132 19.35 4.41 -3.27
N TRP A 133 18.18 3.94 -2.82
CA TRP A 133 17.32 4.71 -1.92
C TRP A 133 18.00 4.94 -0.57
N HIS A 134 18.85 4.02 -0.13
CA HIS A 134 19.53 4.09 1.17
C HIS A 134 20.41 5.34 1.27
N GLU A 135 21.18 5.65 0.23
CA GLU A 135 22.03 6.84 0.19
C GLU A 135 21.23 8.16 0.19
N ARG A 136 19.99 8.12 -0.31
CA ARG A 136 19.06 9.26 -0.26
C ARG A 136 18.39 9.40 1.13
N GLY A 137 18.49 8.38 1.99
CA GLY A 137 17.81 8.33 3.29
C GLY A 137 16.45 7.61 3.26
N GLY A 138 16.25 6.71 2.29
CA GLY A 138 15.04 5.93 2.11
C GLY A 138 13.91 6.71 1.44
N LEU A 139 12.70 6.16 1.53
CA LEU A 139 11.48 6.81 1.05
C LEU A 139 10.81 7.52 2.22
N VAL A 140 10.84 8.84 2.19
CA VAL A 140 10.25 9.69 3.22
C VAL A 140 9.40 10.75 2.54
N GLY A 141 8.14 10.88 2.93
CA GLY A 141 7.21 11.81 2.29
C GLY A 141 5.85 11.80 2.95
N ARG A 142 4.90 12.49 2.30
CA ARG A 142 3.52 12.53 2.74
C ARG A 142 2.76 11.32 2.19
N GLY A 143 2.25 10.49 3.07
CA GLY A 143 1.33 9.39 2.75
C GLY A 143 -0.12 9.85 2.75
N VAL A 144 -0.88 9.36 1.78
CA VAL A 144 -2.32 9.59 1.68
C VAL A 144 -3.01 8.24 1.59
N LEU A 145 -3.81 7.92 2.60
CA LEU A 145 -4.63 6.70 2.60
C LEU A 145 -5.90 6.92 1.79
N ILE A 146 -6.13 6.07 0.81
CA ILE A 146 -7.39 5.92 0.08
C ILE A 146 -8.02 4.60 0.53
N ASP A 147 -8.93 4.69 1.49
CA ASP A 147 -9.54 3.52 2.14
C ASP A 147 -10.75 2.99 1.36
N TYR A 148 -10.48 2.44 0.18
CA TYR A 148 -11.50 1.91 -0.70
C TYR A 148 -12.34 0.83 -0.02
N LYS A 149 -11.72 -0.08 0.75
CA LYS A 149 -12.44 -1.15 1.45
C LYS A 149 -13.51 -0.59 2.39
N ALA A 150 -13.14 0.34 3.27
CA ALA A 150 -14.10 0.92 4.21
C ALA A 150 -15.17 1.75 3.49
N TRP A 151 -14.79 2.46 2.43
CA TRP A 151 -15.73 3.22 1.60
C TRP A 151 -16.73 2.29 0.90
N ALA A 152 -16.26 1.23 0.24
CA ALA A 152 -17.09 0.24 -0.44
C ALA A 152 -18.11 -0.40 0.51
N ASP A 153 -17.71 -0.73 1.74
CA ASP A 153 -18.62 -1.23 2.77
C ASP A 153 -19.74 -0.23 3.09
N ARG A 154 -19.43 1.07 3.22
CA ARG A 154 -20.42 2.14 3.47
C ARG A 154 -21.36 2.35 2.28
N GLN A 155 -20.85 2.19 1.05
CA GLN A 155 -21.65 2.27 -0.18
C GLN A 155 -22.45 0.99 -0.44
N GLY A 156 -22.23 -0.08 0.32
CA GLY A 156 -22.87 -1.38 0.10
C GLY A 156 -22.32 -2.14 -1.10
N ILE A 157 -21.15 -1.76 -1.62
CA ILE A 157 -20.46 -2.44 -2.71
C ILE A 157 -19.89 -3.75 -2.16
N LYS A 158 -20.22 -4.87 -2.81
CA LYS A 158 -19.72 -6.20 -2.46
C LYS A 158 -18.75 -6.66 -3.54
N TYR A 159 -17.55 -7.03 -3.13
CA TYR A 159 -16.52 -7.61 -3.99
C TYR A 159 -15.71 -8.65 -3.21
N ASN A 160 -15.00 -9.49 -3.95
CA ASN A 160 -14.05 -10.45 -3.40
C ASN A 160 -12.62 -9.91 -3.66
N PRO A 161 -11.78 -9.72 -2.63
CA PRO A 161 -10.39 -9.31 -2.82
C PRO A 161 -9.56 -10.29 -3.67
N PHE A 162 -9.95 -11.57 -3.70
CA PHE A 162 -9.29 -12.65 -4.45
C PHE A 162 -9.88 -12.88 -5.85
N ASP A 163 -10.61 -11.90 -6.38
CA ASP A 163 -11.17 -11.88 -7.72
C ASP A 163 -10.86 -10.54 -8.41
N ALA A 164 -11.17 -10.39 -9.70
CA ALA A 164 -10.73 -9.27 -10.54
C ALA A 164 -11.55 -7.98 -10.35
N HIS A 165 -11.84 -7.61 -9.10
CA HIS A 165 -12.51 -6.34 -8.80
C HIS A 165 -11.58 -5.15 -9.12
N ARG A 166 -12.06 -4.21 -9.92
CA ARG A 166 -11.27 -3.08 -10.41
C ARG A 166 -11.69 -1.80 -9.73
N ILE A 167 -10.75 -1.19 -9.04
CA ILE A 167 -10.93 0.11 -8.38
C ILE A 167 -10.58 1.18 -9.39
N THR A 168 -11.58 1.90 -9.88
CA THR A 168 -11.40 2.95 -10.89
C THR A 168 -10.81 4.21 -10.28
N THR A 169 -10.10 5.02 -11.06
CA THR A 169 -9.61 6.33 -10.60
C THR A 169 -10.73 7.28 -10.18
N LYS A 170 -11.93 7.13 -10.74
CA LYS A 170 -13.13 7.87 -10.31
C LYS A 170 -13.56 7.49 -8.90
N GLU A 171 -13.45 6.22 -8.53
CA GLU A 171 -13.72 5.78 -7.16
C GLU A 171 -12.62 6.25 -6.22
N LEU A 172 -11.34 6.23 -6.62
CA LEU A 172 -10.26 6.81 -5.81
C LEU A 172 -10.51 8.29 -5.51
N GLU A 173 -10.93 9.08 -6.51
CA GLU A 173 -11.32 10.49 -6.33
C GLU A 173 -12.58 10.64 -5.45
N ALA A 174 -13.54 9.72 -5.55
CA ALA A 174 -14.74 9.73 -4.72
C ALA A 174 -14.41 9.47 -3.24
N VAL A 175 -13.51 8.51 -2.97
CA VAL A 175 -12.99 8.25 -1.63
C VAL A 175 -12.25 9.48 -1.11
N ALA A 176 -11.30 10.01 -1.87
CA ALA A 176 -10.54 11.20 -1.48
C ALA A 176 -11.46 12.38 -1.14
N LYS A 177 -12.47 12.62 -1.98
CA LYS A 177 -13.47 13.68 -1.76
C LYS A 177 -14.30 13.46 -0.49
N GLU A 178 -14.75 12.24 -0.22
CA GLU A 178 -15.52 11.92 0.99
C GLU A 178 -14.66 12.07 2.25
N GLU A 179 -13.35 11.84 2.14
CA GLU A 179 -12.38 11.93 3.25
C GLU A 179 -11.72 13.32 3.36
N GLY A 180 -12.17 14.31 2.58
CA GLY A 180 -11.62 15.67 2.59
C GLY A 180 -10.17 15.77 2.11
N VAL A 181 -9.65 14.74 1.44
CA VAL A 181 -8.26 14.63 1.01
C VAL A 181 -8.02 15.41 -0.28
N GLU A 182 -7.04 16.32 -0.22
CA GLU A 182 -6.46 16.97 -1.39
C GLU A 182 -5.10 16.36 -1.73
N PHE A 183 -5.00 15.79 -2.93
CA PHE A 183 -3.74 15.28 -3.48
C PHE A 183 -2.77 16.41 -3.79
N LYS A 184 -1.52 16.25 -3.36
CA LYS A 184 -0.42 17.16 -3.61
C LYS A 184 0.72 16.43 -4.35
N GLN A 185 1.52 17.21 -5.05
CA GLN A 185 2.74 16.70 -5.67
C GLN A 185 3.64 16.05 -4.61
N GLY A 186 4.17 14.88 -4.94
CA GLY A 186 5.06 14.11 -4.07
C GLY A 186 4.33 13.24 -3.04
N ASP A 187 3.00 13.20 -3.07
CA ASP A 187 2.26 12.24 -2.24
C ASP A 187 2.61 10.80 -2.59
N ILE A 188 2.60 9.96 -1.57
CA ILE A 188 2.67 8.51 -1.65
C ILE A 188 1.25 7.99 -1.42
N ILE A 189 0.63 7.45 -2.46
CA ILE A 189 -0.76 6.98 -2.36
C ILE A 189 -0.78 5.56 -1.81
N LEU A 190 -1.58 5.35 -0.76
CA LEU A 190 -1.82 4.05 -0.15
C LEU A 190 -3.26 3.62 -0.44
N VAL A 191 -3.47 2.60 -1.28
CA VAL A 191 -4.81 2.09 -1.61
C VAL A 191 -5.10 0.86 -0.76
N ARG A 192 -6.10 0.97 0.14
CA ARG A 192 -6.55 -0.17 0.95
C ARG A 192 -7.75 -0.85 0.29
N SER A 193 -7.52 -2.07 -0.20
CA SER A 193 -8.52 -2.94 -0.84
C SER A 193 -9.03 -4.06 0.07
N GLY A 194 -8.45 -4.24 1.27
CA GLY A 194 -8.84 -5.26 2.24
C GLY A 194 -8.29 -6.66 1.95
N PHE A 195 -7.27 -6.77 1.09
CA PHE A 195 -6.72 -8.06 0.67
C PHE A 195 -5.90 -8.75 1.78
N THR A 196 -4.91 -8.06 2.38
CA THR A 196 -4.13 -8.59 3.51
C THR A 196 -5.03 -8.92 4.71
N GLU A 197 -5.95 -8.02 5.06
CA GLU A 197 -6.95 -8.24 6.12
C GLU A 197 -7.76 -9.52 5.89
N ALA A 198 -8.17 -9.81 4.65
CA ALA A 198 -8.90 -11.03 4.35
C ALA A 198 -8.05 -12.29 4.56
N LEU A 199 -6.77 -12.26 4.15
CA LEU A 199 -5.85 -13.40 4.30
C LEU A 199 -5.47 -13.68 5.75
N GLU A 200 -5.42 -12.67 6.62
CA GLU A 200 -5.11 -12.84 8.04
C GLU A 200 -6.13 -13.71 8.79
N THR A 201 -7.36 -13.77 8.28
CA THR A 201 -8.42 -14.60 8.85
C THR A 201 -8.35 -16.07 8.40
N MET A 202 -7.40 -16.40 7.51
CA MET A 202 -7.31 -17.71 6.84
C MET A 202 -6.11 -18.53 7.34
N ASN A 203 -6.29 -19.85 7.43
CA ASN A 203 -5.17 -20.78 7.55
C ASN A 203 -4.54 -21.09 6.18
N ALA A 204 -3.42 -21.80 6.16
CA ALA A 204 -2.67 -22.11 4.95
C ALA A 204 -3.49 -22.77 3.83
N GLN A 205 -4.40 -23.69 4.17
CA GLN A 205 -5.24 -24.37 3.16
C GLN A 205 -6.25 -23.39 2.55
N GLN A 206 -6.88 -22.56 3.38
CA GLN A 206 -7.83 -21.54 2.93
C GLN A 206 -7.14 -20.47 2.08
N GLN A 207 -5.92 -20.06 2.45
CA GLN A 207 -5.11 -19.14 1.64
C GLN A 207 -4.81 -19.74 0.27
N ALA A 208 -4.38 -21.01 0.22
CA ALA A 208 -4.11 -21.69 -1.04
C ALA A 208 -5.35 -21.77 -1.94
N GLU A 209 -6.53 -22.02 -1.37
CA GLU A 209 -7.80 -22.04 -2.09
C GLU A 209 -8.18 -20.64 -2.61
N ALA A 210 -8.10 -19.62 -1.75
CA ALA A 210 -8.40 -18.23 -2.11
C ALA A 210 -7.49 -17.70 -3.22
N LEU A 211 -6.20 -18.02 -3.18
CA LEU A 211 -5.20 -17.56 -4.13
C LEU A 211 -5.10 -18.42 -5.40
N SER A 212 -5.81 -19.55 -5.47
CA SER A 212 -5.72 -20.53 -6.57
C SER A 212 -6.09 -19.97 -7.94
N SER A 213 -6.96 -18.97 -7.99
CA SER A 213 -7.39 -18.33 -9.24
C SER A 213 -6.30 -17.44 -9.86
N HIS A 214 -5.28 -17.04 -9.08
CA HIS A 214 -4.29 -16.03 -9.43
C HIS A 214 -4.90 -14.65 -9.76
N ARG A 215 -6.16 -14.42 -9.37
CA ARG A 215 -6.87 -13.16 -9.56
C ARG A 215 -6.71 -12.32 -8.30
N THR A 216 -6.69 -11.02 -8.48
CA THR A 216 -6.70 -10.09 -7.35
C THR A 216 -7.44 -8.83 -7.71
N CYS A 217 -8.08 -8.24 -6.70
CA CYS A 217 -8.54 -6.89 -6.78
C CYS A 217 -7.35 -5.93 -6.83
N GLY A 218 -7.59 -4.70 -7.29
CA GLY A 218 -6.58 -3.67 -7.38
C GLY A 218 -7.08 -2.49 -8.19
N VAL A 219 -6.19 -1.53 -8.43
CA VAL A 219 -6.50 -0.37 -9.28
C VAL A 219 -6.75 -0.83 -10.72
N GLU A 220 -7.70 -0.19 -11.40
CA GLU A 220 -8.01 -0.48 -12.79
C GLU A 220 -6.78 -0.20 -13.70
N GLY A 221 -6.25 -1.24 -14.32
CA GLY A 221 -5.09 -1.18 -15.21
C GLY A 221 -5.44 -0.70 -16.62
N THR A 222 -5.55 0.61 -16.81
CA THR A 222 -5.80 1.26 -18.11
C THR A 222 -4.82 2.41 -18.35
N GLN A 223 -4.69 2.83 -19.61
CA GLN A 223 -3.86 4.01 -19.95
C GLN A 223 -4.43 5.29 -19.33
N GLU A 224 -5.75 5.38 -19.21
CA GLU A 224 -6.44 6.47 -18.52
C GLU A 224 -6.06 6.53 -17.04
N SER A 225 -6.04 5.37 -16.36
CA SER A 225 -5.55 5.29 -15.00
C SER A 225 -4.08 5.71 -14.90
N ALA A 226 -3.21 5.18 -15.76
CA ALA A 226 -1.80 5.56 -15.78
C ALA A 226 -1.60 7.08 -15.96
N ALA A 227 -2.32 7.69 -16.90
CA ALA A 227 -2.29 9.13 -17.15
C ALA A 227 -2.76 9.93 -15.93
N TRP A 228 -3.78 9.45 -15.20
CA TRP A 228 -4.25 10.09 -13.98
C TRP A 228 -3.16 10.11 -12.89
N PHE A 229 -2.51 8.99 -12.60
CA PHE A 229 -1.41 8.94 -11.63
C PHE A 229 -0.25 9.85 -12.02
N TRP A 230 0.11 9.88 -13.31
CA TRP A 230 1.15 10.78 -13.83
C TRP A 230 0.80 12.25 -13.60
N ASN A 231 -0.43 12.65 -13.93
CA ASN A 231 -0.90 14.03 -13.84
C ASN A 231 -1.03 14.52 -12.40
N LYS A 232 -1.25 13.62 -11.43
CA LYS A 232 -1.27 13.96 -10.00
C LYS A 232 0.13 14.11 -9.37
N HIS A 233 1.18 13.74 -10.10
CA HIS A 233 2.58 13.88 -9.69
C HIS A 233 2.92 13.18 -8.36
N PHE A 234 2.40 11.97 -8.18
CA PHE A 234 2.74 11.13 -7.03
C PHE A 234 4.21 10.70 -7.06
N ALA A 235 4.78 10.53 -5.87
CA ALA A 235 6.15 10.05 -5.70
C ALA A 235 6.24 8.53 -5.74
N ALA A 236 5.22 7.84 -5.21
CA ALA A 236 5.12 6.38 -5.20
C ALA A 236 3.67 5.96 -4.97
N VAL A 237 3.37 4.69 -5.20
CA VAL A 237 2.08 4.08 -4.88
C VAL A 237 2.29 2.81 -4.09
N ALA A 238 1.40 2.50 -3.17
CA ALA A 238 1.38 1.22 -2.48
C ALA A 238 -0.05 0.74 -2.23
N GLY A 239 -0.21 -0.58 -2.11
CA GLY A 239 -1.48 -1.21 -1.79
C GLY A 239 -1.30 -2.47 -0.95
N ASP A 240 -2.43 -2.99 -0.48
CA ASP A 240 -2.49 -4.19 0.36
C ASP A 240 -2.76 -5.48 -0.43
N ALA A 241 -2.90 -5.41 -1.76
CA ALA A 241 -3.08 -6.56 -2.64
C ALA A 241 -1.75 -7.17 -3.10
N ILE A 242 -1.80 -8.39 -3.66
CA ILE A 242 -0.63 -9.09 -4.27
C ILE A 242 -0.10 -8.41 -5.54
N ALA A 243 -0.88 -7.50 -6.10
CA ALA A 243 -0.49 -6.63 -7.19
C ALA A 243 -1.19 -5.28 -6.99
N PHE A 244 -0.53 -4.17 -7.31
CA PHE A 244 -1.17 -2.85 -7.16
C PHE A 244 -2.39 -2.67 -8.10
N GLU A 245 -2.28 -3.20 -9.32
CA GLU A 245 -3.38 -3.20 -10.29
C GLU A 245 -4.15 -4.54 -10.28
N ALA A 246 -5.42 -4.50 -10.67
CA ALA A 246 -6.27 -5.68 -10.67
C ALA A 246 -5.84 -6.71 -11.73
N ILE A 247 -5.77 -7.98 -11.32
CA ILE A 247 -5.36 -9.11 -12.16
C ILE A 247 -6.58 -10.00 -12.48
N PRO A 248 -6.76 -10.45 -13.74
CA PRO A 248 -5.88 -10.26 -14.90
C PRO A 248 -6.03 -8.88 -15.56
N PRO A 249 -5.07 -8.43 -16.39
CA PRO A 249 -5.28 -7.24 -17.22
C PRO A 249 -6.35 -7.49 -18.29
N ILE A 250 -6.96 -6.41 -18.80
CA ILE A 250 -7.94 -6.46 -19.89
C ILE A 250 -7.34 -5.81 -21.14
N VAL A 251 -7.25 -6.58 -22.22
CA VAL A 251 -6.81 -6.11 -23.55
C VAL A 251 -7.95 -6.38 -24.53
N ASP A 252 -8.36 -5.35 -25.28
CA ASP A 252 -9.46 -5.42 -26.26
C ASP A 252 -10.76 -6.06 -25.68
N GLY A 253 -11.06 -5.73 -24.42
CA GLY A 253 -12.25 -6.22 -23.71
C GLY A 253 -12.18 -7.67 -23.24
N LYS A 254 -11.00 -8.30 -23.26
CA LYS A 254 -10.79 -9.68 -22.80
C LYS A 254 -9.66 -9.77 -21.78
N GLU A 255 -9.76 -10.75 -20.89
CA GLU A 255 -8.67 -11.08 -19.97
C GLU A 255 -7.42 -11.50 -20.73
N SER A 256 -6.27 -10.98 -20.31
CA SER A 256 -4.97 -11.25 -20.93
C SER A 256 -3.95 -11.78 -19.92
N SER A 257 -2.73 -12.04 -20.40
CA SER A 257 -1.61 -12.50 -19.60
C SER A 257 -1.10 -11.41 -18.66
N ILE A 258 -0.46 -11.81 -17.55
CA ILE A 258 0.26 -10.90 -16.62
C ILE A 258 1.27 -10.01 -17.32
N ALA A 259 1.83 -10.44 -18.46
CA ALA A 259 2.73 -9.62 -19.27
C ALA A 259 2.06 -8.31 -19.74
N ASP A 260 0.73 -8.30 -19.90
CA ASP A 260 -0.04 -7.15 -20.38
C ASP A 260 -0.52 -6.23 -19.25
N LEU A 261 0.00 -6.39 -18.03
CA LEU A 261 -0.27 -5.45 -16.94
C LEU A 261 0.12 -4.03 -17.36
N VAL A 262 -0.82 -3.10 -17.22
CA VAL A 262 -0.70 -1.76 -17.77
C VAL A 262 0.04 -0.89 -16.78
N LEU A 263 -0.42 -0.81 -15.53
CA LEU A 263 0.19 0.09 -14.54
C LEU A 263 1.62 -0.33 -14.20
N HIS A 264 1.93 -1.62 -14.11
CA HIS A 264 3.30 -2.08 -13.86
C HIS A 264 4.29 -1.57 -14.91
N GLN A 265 3.94 -1.67 -16.19
CA GLN A 265 4.77 -1.18 -17.29
C GLN A 265 4.90 0.35 -17.26
N TYR A 266 3.77 1.05 -17.12
CA TYR A 266 3.77 2.51 -17.09
C TYR A 266 4.51 3.06 -15.87
N PHE A 267 4.27 2.51 -14.68
CA PHE A 267 4.84 3.01 -13.44
C PHE A 267 6.33 2.71 -13.39
N LEU A 268 6.72 1.44 -13.48
CA LEU A 268 8.11 1.06 -13.25
C LEU A 268 9.01 1.43 -14.43
N SER A 269 8.64 1.05 -15.65
CA SER A 269 9.51 1.20 -16.82
C SER A 269 9.41 2.55 -17.53
N LEU A 270 8.26 3.24 -17.47
CA LEU A 270 8.08 4.50 -18.19
C LEU A 270 8.20 5.73 -17.27
N PHE A 271 7.42 5.77 -16.19
CA PHE A 271 7.34 6.93 -15.30
C PHE A 271 8.45 6.94 -14.25
N GLY A 272 9.01 5.77 -13.91
CA GLY A 272 9.92 5.62 -12.78
C GLY A 272 9.20 5.76 -11.44
N LEU A 273 7.92 5.38 -11.37
CA LEU A 273 7.05 5.40 -10.20
C LEU A 273 7.10 4.05 -9.47
N PRO A 274 7.67 3.97 -8.26
CA PRO A 274 7.74 2.70 -7.51
C PRO A 274 6.37 2.20 -7.05
N ILE A 275 6.24 0.88 -6.97
CA ILE A 275 5.03 0.17 -6.53
C ILE A 275 5.30 -0.55 -5.22
N GLY A 276 4.44 -0.38 -4.23
CA GLY A 276 4.44 -1.15 -2.99
C GLY A 276 3.26 -2.12 -2.95
N GLU A 277 3.50 -3.34 -2.53
CA GLU A 277 2.51 -4.42 -2.56
C GLU A 277 2.49 -5.18 -1.24
N LEU A 278 1.33 -5.76 -0.90
CA LEU A 278 1.11 -6.52 0.34
C LEU A 278 1.34 -5.73 1.62
N TRP A 279 1.03 -4.44 1.64
CA TRP A 279 1.12 -3.63 2.87
C TRP A 279 -0.03 -3.93 3.83
N ASP A 280 0.22 -3.87 5.14
CA ASP A 280 -0.84 -3.90 6.14
C ASP A 280 -1.35 -2.48 6.40
N LEU A 281 -2.57 -2.20 5.93
CA LEU A 281 -3.20 -0.89 6.04
C LEU A 281 -4.36 -0.89 7.04
N LYS A 282 -4.66 -2.01 7.72
CA LYS A 282 -5.84 -2.14 8.58
C LYS A 282 -5.73 -1.24 9.81
N ALA A 283 -4.62 -1.33 10.54
CA ALA A 283 -4.40 -0.50 11.72
C ALA A 283 -4.36 1.00 11.39
N LEU A 284 -3.82 1.38 10.23
CA LEU A 284 -3.82 2.75 9.74
C LEU A 284 -5.26 3.23 9.45
N SER A 285 -6.05 2.43 8.73
CA SER A 285 -7.46 2.70 8.44
C SER A 285 -8.28 2.94 9.72
N GLU A 286 -8.14 2.05 10.71
CA GLU A 286 -8.84 2.16 12.00
C GLU A 286 -8.44 3.44 12.76
N LYS A 287 -7.14 3.78 12.77
CA LYS A 287 -6.66 4.99 13.44
C LYS A 287 -7.14 6.26 12.73
N CYS A 288 -7.12 6.30 11.40
CA CYS A 288 -7.67 7.40 10.63
C CYS A 288 -9.18 7.54 10.89
N ALA A 289 -9.94 6.45 10.88
CA ALA A 289 -11.37 6.50 11.17
C ALA A 289 -11.68 7.06 12.57
N ALA A 290 -10.87 6.71 13.57
CA ALA A 290 -11.02 7.19 14.94
C ALA A 290 -10.71 8.69 15.11
N ILE A 291 -9.68 9.21 14.41
CA ILE A 291 -9.29 10.63 14.49
C ILE A 291 -10.29 11.51 13.75
N TYR A 292 -10.61 11.15 12.51
CA TYR A 292 -11.41 11.98 11.60
C TYR A 292 -12.92 11.66 11.70
N LYS A 293 -13.36 11.11 12.84
CA LYS A 293 -14.76 10.78 13.18
C LYS A 293 -15.60 10.28 12.01
N ARG A 294 -15.05 9.35 11.20
CA ARG A 294 -15.76 8.84 10.02
C ARG A 294 -17.13 8.32 10.48
N PRO A 295 -18.25 8.80 9.91
CA PRO A 295 -19.55 8.40 10.39
C PRO A 295 -19.71 6.89 10.22
N ALA A 296 -19.77 6.16 11.33
CA ALA A 296 -20.18 4.78 11.36
C ALA A 296 -21.63 4.73 10.91
N LYS A 297 -21.90 4.59 9.61
CA LYS A 297 -23.24 4.19 9.17
C LYS A 297 -23.47 2.82 9.76
N ALA A 298 -24.38 2.75 10.74
CA ALA A 298 -24.82 1.52 11.37
C ALA A 298 -25.13 0.51 10.26
N ILE A 299 -24.26 -0.50 10.12
CA ILE A 299 -24.55 -1.67 9.33
C ILE A 299 -25.76 -2.28 10.03
N LYS A 300 -26.95 -2.16 9.43
CA LYS A 300 -28.09 -2.96 9.86
C LYS A 300 -27.69 -4.42 9.61
N ALA A 301 -27.12 -5.05 10.63
CA ALA A 301 -26.93 -6.48 10.66
C ALA A 301 -28.31 -7.08 10.37
N ALA A 302 -28.43 -7.77 9.23
CA ALA A 302 -29.60 -8.58 8.97
C ALA A 302 -29.64 -9.63 10.08
N ALA A 303 -30.57 -9.47 11.03
CA ALA A 303 -30.75 -10.40 12.13
C ALA A 303 -30.89 -11.82 11.57
N PRO A 304 -30.19 -12.82 12.14
CA PRO A 304 -30.42 -14.21 11.78
C PRO A 304 -31.90 -14.53 12.02
N ARG A 305 -32.57 -15.14 11.04
CA ARG A 305 -33.93 -15.66 11.24
C ARG A 305 -33.89 -16.65 12.40
N ALA A 306 -34.65 -16.34 13.45
CA ALA A 306 -34.75 -17.11 14.67
C ALA A 306 -35.30 -18.52 14.41
N GLY A 307 -34.53 -19.53 14.84
CA GLY A 307 -35.03 -20.85 15.23
C GLY A 307 -35.10 -20.92 16.76
N THR A 308 -36.12 -21.61 17.25
CA THR A 308 -36.72 -21.68 18.61
C THR A 308 -35.80 -22.00 19.82
N PRO A 309 -36.25 -21.73 21.07
CA PRO A 309 -35.42 -21.33 22.22
C PRO A 309 -35.15 -22.42 23.27
N VAL A 310 -34.11 -22.23 24.09
CA VAL A 310 -34.06 -22.74 25.49
C VAL A 310 -33.32 -21.74 26.42
N ALA A 311 -34.05 -21.28 27.44
CA ALA A 311 -33.64 -20.78 28.77
C ALA A 311 -32.87 -19.43 28.97
N ALA A 312 -33.63 -18.42 29.43
CA ALA A 312 -33.41 -17.49 30.57
C ALA A 312 -32.25 -16.45 30.62
N ALA A 313 -32.60 -15.18 30.32
CA ALA A 313 -32.56 -13.91 31.13
C ALA A 313 -31.44 -13.60 32.19
N PRO A 314 -31.12 -12.31 32.50
CA PRO A 314 -31.98 -11.12 32.39
C PRO A 314 -31.37 -9.84 31.78
N ALA A 315 -32.30 -8.89 31.60
CA ALA A 315 -32.21 -7.61 30.91
C ALA A 315 -31.64 -6.45 31.74
N LEU A 316 -31.19 -5.41 31.05
CA LEU A 316 -31.03 -4.04 31.54
C LEU A 316 -31.73 -3.11 30.53
N GLU A 317 -32.87 -2.56 30.93
CA GLU A 317 -33.54 -1.43 30.28
C GLU A 317 -32.81 -0.14 30.64
N VAL A 318 -32.64 0.76 29.68
CA VAL A 318 -32.30 2.17 29.93
C VAL A 318 -33.33 3.00 29.17
N GLU A 319 -34.11 3.80 29.91
CA GLU A 319 -35.05 4.80 29.38
C GLU A 319 -34.29 5.92 28.65
N GLU A 320 -34.70 6.23 27.41
CA GLU A 320 -34.32 7.47 26.73
C GLU A 320 -35.29 8.59 27.14
N ALA A 321 -34.76 9.60 27.84
CA ALA A 321 -35.44 10.87 28.05
C ALA A 321 -35.31 11.74 26.80
N MET A 322 -36.45 12.17 26.25
CA MET A 322 -36.52 13.17 25.18
C MET A 322 -36.05 14.53 25.70
N LEU A 323 -34.99 15.09 25.10
CA LEU A 323 -34.65 16.52 25.18
C LEU A 323 -34.98 17.19 23.84
N ALA A 324 -35.47 18.42 23.93
CA ALA A 324 -36.16 19.17 22.88
C ALA A 324 -35.24 19.66 21.75
N ASP A 325 -35.82 19.69 20.54
CA ASP A 325 -35.22 19.96 19.21
C ASP A 325 -34.46 21.31 19.03
N GLU A 326 -34.49 22.25 19.98
CA GLU A 326 -33.90 23.58 19.77
C GLU A 326 -32.43 23.71 20.21
N GLU A 327 -31.96 22.93 21.20
CA GLU A 327 -30.52 22.94 21.59
C GLU A 327 -29.64 22.12 20.63
N LEU A 328 -30.21 21.16 19.92
CA LEU A 328 -29.52 20.34 18.91
C LEU A 328 -29.11 21.15 17.68
N ASN A 329 -29.90 22.16 17.29
CA ASN A 329 -29.59 22.99 16.12
C ASN A 329 -28.47 24.00 16.38
N LEU A 330 -28.39 24.58 17.59
CA LEU A 330 -27.31 25.51 17.96
C LEU A 330 -25.97 24.78 18.14
N LEU A 331 -25.97 23.57 18.70
CA LEU A 331 -24.78 22.72 18.77
C LEU A 331 -24.34 22.21 17.38
N ALA A 332 -25.29 21.96 16.45
CA ALA A 332 -24.97 21.58 15.08
C ALA A 332 -24.38 22.74 14.24
N GLU A 333 -24.75 23.99 14.56
CA GLU A 333 -24.23 25.19 13.89
C GLU A 333 -22.88 25.64 14.45
N GLU A 334 -22.64 25.48 15.77
CA GLU A 334 -21.31 25.67 16.37
C GLU A 334 -20.32 24.54 16.01
N ALA A 335 -20.77 23.30 15.82
CA ALA A 335 -19.92 22.20 15.32
C ALA A 335 -19.45 22.44 13.88
N ARG A 336 -20.31 23.02 13.02
CA ARG A 336 -19.95 23.36 11.63
C ARG A 336 -18.86 24.44 11.50
N LEU A 337 -18.64 25.24 12.54
CA LEU A 337 -17.65 26.32 12.54
C LEU A 337 -16.28 25.88 13.10
N LEU A 338 -16.19 24.68 13.69
CA LEU A 338 -14.95 24.07 14.17
C LEU A 338 -14.41 22.94 13.27
N ASP A 339 -15.22 22.41 12.35
CA ASP A 339 -14.85 21.34 11.42
C ASP A 339 -14.18 21.88 10.13
N ALA A 340 -13.04 22.56 10.29
CA ALA A 340 -12.01 22.44 9.25
C ALA A 340 -11.38 21.05 9.43
N GLU A 341 -12.08 20.00 9.00
CA GLU A 341 -11.56 18.62 9.00
C GLU A 341 -10.25 18.61 8.20
N GLU A 342 -9.12 18.56 8.89
CA GLU A 342 -7.82 18.42 8.23
C GLU A 342 -7.80 17.08 7.47
N PRO A 343 -7.29 17.03 6.24
CA PRO A 343 -7.25 15.81 5.43
C PRO A 343 -6.47 14.67 6.12
N VAL A 344 -6.85 13.43 5.81
CA VAL A 344 -6.16 12.22 6.27
C VAL A 344 -4.80 12.07 5.58
N ALA A 345 -3.79 12.75 6.11
CA ALA A 345 -2.40 12.63 5.67
C ALA A 345 -1.52 12.14 6.81
N VAL A 346 -0.53 11.31 6.47
CA VAL A 346 0.44 10.78 7.44
C VAL A 346 1.87 11.05 6.95
N ALA A 347 2.81 11.24 7.87
CA ALA A 347 4.21 11.18 7.50
C ALA A 347 4.61 9.70 7.32
N LEU A 348 5.08 9.34 6.14
CA LEU A 348 5.60 8.01 5.85
C LEU A 348 7.12 8.03 5.87
N ARG A 349 7.68 6.99 6.47
CA ARG A 349 9.08 6.65 6.37
C ARG A 349 9.21 5.15 6.14
N TRP A 350 9.83 4.80 5.03
CA TRP A 350 10.32 3.46 4.76
C TRP A 350 11.85 3.51 4.75
N CYS A 351 12.45 2.70 5.62
CA CYS A 351 13.90 2.59 5.74
C CYS A 351 14.44 1.54 4.78
#